data_AF-A8F4D8-F1
#
_entry.id   AF-A8F4D8-F1
#
_cell.length_a   1.000
_cell.length_b   1.000
_cell.length_c   1.000
_cell.angle_alpha   90.00
_cell.angle_beta   90.00
_cell.angle_gamma   90.00
#
_symmetry.space_group_name_H-M   'P 1'
#
loop_
_entity.id
_entity.type
_entity.pdbx_description
1 polymer ?
#
loop_
_entity_poly.entity_id
_entity_poly.type
_entity_poly.pdbx_seq_one_letter_code
_entity_poly.pdbx_strand_id
1 'polypeptide(L)'
;MKCNSCGGPGEKFIRFVSDGMVKEINYCTDCLRRSLREAPVFSKEGIKYIAAHIEIVQDTDLREISPDGSGTSDVIFSIAPVAVLRILFDKDNVSQTDLNEAAKRRIYVLQHRLEEALKQEDYKTANKIKKQINDIRERILEK
;
A
#
# COMPACT_ATOMS: atom_id res chain seq x y z
N MET A 1 -6.29 -3.48 21.44
CA MET A 1 -6.52 -3.74 20.00
C MET A 1 -6.32 -5.22 19.71
N LYS A 2 -6.84 -5.75 18.60
CA LYS A 2 -6.69 -7.18 18.25
C LYS A 2 -5.40 -7.41 17.45
N CYS A 3 -4.79 -8.58 17.62
CA CYS A 3 -3.67 -9.05 16.82
C CYS A 3 -4.13 -9.22 15.36
N ASN A 4 -3.41 -8.61 14.41
CA ASN A 4 -3.71 -8.69 12.98
C ASN A 4 -3.56 -10.10 12.40
N SER A 5 -2.83 -11.00 13.07
CA SER A 5 -2.60 -12.38 12.61
C SER A 5 -3.64 -13.37 13.14
N CYS A 6 -3.94 -13.36 14.46
CA CYS A 6 -4.81 -14.36 15.08
C CYS A 6 -6.14 -13.82 15.63
N GLY A 7 -6.37 -12.51 15.58
CA GLY A 7 -7.58 -11.88 16.13
C GLY A 7 -7.65 -11.83 17.67
N GLY A 8 -6.70 -12.44 18.38
CA GLY A 8 -6.55 -12.39 19.84
C GLY A 8 -6.09 -11.02 20.37
N PRO A 9 -5.76 -10.90 21.66
CA PRO A 9 -5.26 -9.65 22.24
C PRO A 9 -3.93 -9.24 21.60
N GLY A 10 -3.83 -8.01 21.07
CA GLY A 10 -2.58 -7.44 20.58
C GLY A 10 -1.80 -6.77 21.71
N GLU A 11 -0.49 -6.98 21.75
CA GLU A 11 0.40 -6.48 22.82
C GLU A 11 1.40 -5.45 22.32
N LYS A 12 1.84 -5.57 21.06
CA LYS A 12 2.80 -4.67 20.43
C LYS A 12 2.18 -4.00 19.22
N PHE A 13 2.59 -2.75 19.04
CA PHE A 13 2.17 -1.86 17.97
C PHE A 13 3.44 -1.36 17.27
N ILE A 14 3.53 -1.51 15.94
CA ILE A 14 4.52 -0.80 15.13
C ILE A 14 3.78 0.01 14.09
N ARG A 15 4.12 1.31 14.07
CA ARG A 15 3.75 2.24 13.02
C ARG A 15 5.00 2.56 12.21
N PHE A 16 4.89 2.44 10.89
CA PHE A 16 5.99 2.69 9.98
C PHE A 16 5.47 3.25 8.66
N VAL A 17 6.35 3.84 7.86
CA VAL A 17 6.03 4.30 6.51
C VAL A 17 6.56 3.28 5.52
N SER A 18 5.70 2.83 4.61
CA SER A 18 6.03 1.92 3.51
C SER A 18 5.54 2.56 2.23
N ASP A 19 6.46 2.86 1.32
CA ASP A 19 6.17 3.41 -0.03
C ASP A 19 5.26 4.66 0.04
N GLY A 20 5.60 5.60 0.92
CA GLY A 20 4.84 6.84 1.12
C GLY A 20 3.53 6.69 1.91
N MET A 21 3.17 5.47 2.35
CA MET A 21 1.96 5.22 3.15
C MET A 21 2.28 4.87 4.61
N VAL A 22 1.57 5.52 5.53
CA VAL A 22 1.59 5.14 6.95
C VAL A 22 0.86 3.81 7.13
N LYS A 23 1.58 2.81 7.64
CA LYS A 23 1.05 1.50 8.01
C LYS A 23 1.13 1.29 9.51
N GLU A 24 0.16 0.53 9.99
CA GLU A 24 0.03 0.16 11.39
C GLU A 24 -0.24 -1.34 11.48
N ILE A 25 0.53 -2.02 12.33
CA ILE A 25 0.36 -3.44 12.57
C ILE A 25 0.42 -3.71 14.09
N ASN A 26 -0.57 -4.45 14.57
CA ASN A 26 -0.70 -4.93 15.93
C ASN A 26 -0.50 -6.45 16.00
N TYR A 27 0.31 -6.94 16.94
CA TYR A 27 0.54 -8.37 17.13
C TYR A 27 0.65 -8.75 18.60
N CYS A 28 0.30 -9.99 18.90
CA CYS A 28 0.73 -10.64 20.14
C CYS A 28 2.16 -11.16 20.00
N THR A 29 2.84 -11.37 21.12
CA THR A 29 4.21 -11.86 21.15
C THR A 29 4.38 -13.21 20.42
N ASP A 30 3.38 -14.10 20.52
CA ASP A 30 3.44 -15.43 19.90
C ASP A 30 3.36 -15.37 18.37
N CYS A 31 2.45 -14.56 17.82
CA CYS A 31 2.36 -14.35 16.37
C CYS A 31 3.63 -13.72 15.82
N LEU A 32 4.19 -12.72 16.50
CA LEU A 32 5.44 -12.11 16.07
C LEU A 32 6.59 -13.13 16.03
N ARG A 33 6.75 -13.95 17.08
CA ARG A 33 7.77 -15.00 17.12
C ARG A 33 7.58 -16.04 16.02
N ARG A 34 6.33 -16.44 15.76
CA ARG A 34 6.00 -17.40 14.70
C ARG A 34 6.36 -16.81 13.33
N SER A 35 5.92 -15.59 13.04
CA SER A 35 6.24 -14.91 11.78
C SER A 35 7.73 -14.73 11.55
N LEU A 36 8.52 -14.45 12.60
CA LEU A 36 9.98 -14.35 12.49
C LEU A 36 10.66 -15.71 12.23
N ARG A 37 10.10 -16.81 12.75
CA ARG A 37 10.62 -18.17 12.52
C ARG A 37 10.23 -18.73 11.16
N GLU A 38 9.02 -18.41 10.70
CA GLU A 38 8.47 -18.85 9.41
C GLU A 38 8.80 -17.87 8.28
N ALA A 39 9.54 -16.79 8.56
CA ALA A 39 9.93 -15.81 7.57
C ALA A 39 10.75 -16.52 6.47
N PRO A 40 10.30 -16.47 5.20
CA PRO A 40 11.07 -17.01 4.10
C PRO A 40 12.41 -16.28 3.98
N VAL A 41 13.45 -17.03 3.63
CA VAL A 41 14.78 -16.47 3.39
C VAL A 41 14.70 -15.58 2.15
N PHE A 42 15.11 -14.32 2.28
CA PHE A 42 15.14 -13.39 1.17
C PHE A 42 16.07 -13.91 0.06
N SER A 43 15.62 -13.87 -1.20
CA SER A 43 16.49 -14.11 -2.34
C SER A 43 17.46 -12.93 -2.52
N LYS A 44 18.68 -13.21 -3.01
CA LYS A 44 19.71 -12.20 -3.26
C LYS A 44 19.23 -11.18 -4.31
N GLU A 45 18.49 -11.66 -5.30
CA GLU A 45 17.84 -10.91 -6.35
C GLU A 45 16.73 -10.01 -5.78
N GLY A 46 15.96 -10.54 -4.82
CA GLY A 46 14.95 -9.77 -4.09
C GLY A 46 15.54 -8.59 -3.32
N ILE A 47 16.64 -8.80 -2.59
CA ILE A 47 17.32 -7.71 -1.84
C ILE A 47 17.78 -6.59 -2.78
N LYS A 48 18.34 -6.93 -3.95
CA LYS A 48 18.75 -5.93 -4.95
C LYS A 48 17.56 -5.15 -5.49
N TYR A 49 16.43 -5.82 -5.69
CA TYR A 49 15.21 -5.17 -6.18
C TYR A 49 14.62 -4.19 -5.14
N ILE A 50 14.67 -4.51 -3.84
CA ILE A 50 14.33 -3.56 -2.76
C ILE A 50 15.21 -2.32 -2.82
N ALA A 51 16.54 -2.49 -2.89
CA ALA A 51 17.45 -1.35 -2.87
C ALA A 51 17.13 -0.36 -4.01
N ALA A 52 16.93 -0.88 -5.23
CA ALA A 52 16.53 -0.06 -6.37
C ALA A 52 15.14 0.57 -6.20
N HIS A 53 14.16 -0.16 -5.65
CA HIS A 53 12.83 0.39 -5.41
C HIS A 53 12.82 1.49 -4.34
N ILE A 54 13.58 1.31 -3.25
CA ILE A 54 13.74 2.30 -2.20
C ILE A 54 14.34 3.58 -2.75
N GLU A 55 15.40 3.49 -3.57
CA GLU A 55 16.00 4.64 -4.24
C GLU A 55 14.97 5.39 -5.11
N ILE A 56 14.20 4.67 -5.93
CA ILE A 56 13.20 5.28 -6.82
C ILE A 56 12.05 5.94 -6.05
N VAL A 57 11.56 5.30 -4.98
CA VAL A 57 10.36 5.73 -4.23
C VAL A 57 10.68 6.77 -3.16
N GLN A 58 11.86 6.74 -2.55
CA GLN A 58 12.26 7.76 -1.57
C GLN A 58 12.60 9.10 -2.22
N ASP A 59 13.07 9.08 -3.48
CA ASP A 59 13.35 10.30 -4.24
C ASP A 59 12.10 10.93 -4.87
N THR A 60 10.95 10.25 -4.87
CA THR A 60 9.70 10.81 -5.39
C THR A 60 8.86 11.42 -4.27
N ASP A 61 8.89 12.76 -4.15
CA ASP A 61 7.93 13.47 -3.30
C ASP A 61 6.52 13.29 -3.89
N LEU A 62 5.57 12.82 -3.08
CA LEU A 62 4.16 12.73 -3.47
C LEU A 62 3.59 14.09 -3.90
N ARG A 63 4.22 15.20 -3.47
CA ARG A 63 3.89 16.57 -3.88
C ARG A 63 4.26 16.91 -5.32
N GLU A 64 5.17 16.17 -5.94
CA GLU A 64 5.56 16.35 -7.35
C GLU A 64 4.65 15.58 -8.33
N ILE A 65 3.60 14.92 -7.82
CA ILE A 65 2.58 14.27 -8.65
C ILE A 65 1.74 15.36 -9.31
N SER A 66 2.21 15.82 -10.47
CA SER A 66 1.45 16.73 -11.33
C SER A 66 0.06 16.15 -11.63
N PRO A 67 -1.02 16.95 -11.55
CA PRO A 67 -2.38 16.50 -11.87
C PRO A 67 -2.51 15.96 -13.30
N ASP A 68 -1.60 16.37 -14.19
CA ASP A 68 -1.66 16.10 -15.63
C ASP A 68 -0.97 14.79 -16.04
N GLY A 69 -0.23 14.14 -15.13
CA GLY A 69 0.46 12.86 -15.36
C GLY A 69 -0.41 11.63 -15.05
N SER A 70 -1.59 11.55 -15.67
CA SER A 70 -2.60 10.53 -15.35
C SER A 70 -2.23 9.14 -15.87
N GLY A 71 -1.69 8.28 -15.00
CA GLY A 71 -1.61 6.83 -15.22
C GLY A 71 -0.37 6.19 -14.62
N THR A 72 0.80 6.75 -14.86
CA THR A 72 2.09 6.11 -14.53
C THR A 72 2.42 6.22 -13.04
N SER A 73 2.22 7.39 -12.43
CA SER A 73 2.43 7.60 -10.99
C SER A 73 1.50 6.74 -10.15
N ASP A 74 0.24 6.60 -10.57
CA ASP A 74 -0.74 5.77 -9.89
C ASP A 74 -0.33 4.31 -9.83
N VAL A 75 0.19 3.76 -10.93
CA VAL A 75 0.69 2.39 -11.00
C VAL A 75 1.93 2.21 -10.11
N ILE A 76 2.82 3.20 -10.08
CA ILE A 76 4.05 3.19 -9.25
C ILE A 76 3.72 3.16 -7.75
N PHE A 77 2.72 3.90 -7.28
CA PHE A 77 2.39 3.93 -5.85
C PHE A 77 1.36 2.89 -5.40
N SER A 78 0.64 2.26 -6.34
CA SER A 78 -0.38 1.26 -6.00
C SER A 78 0.00 -0.17 -6.35
N ILE A 79 0.49 -0.41 -7.58
CA ILE A 79 0.71 -1.76 -8.11
C ILE A 79 2.16 -2.19 -7.93
N ALA A 80 3.12 -1.32 -8.26
CA ALA A 80 4.54 -1.65 -8.20
C ALA A 80 4.99 -2.17 -6.81
N PRO A 81 4.55 -1.60 -5.67
CA PRO A 81 5.02 -2.07 -4.37
C PRO A 81 4.39 -3.42 -3.99
N VAL A 82 3.24 -3.79 -4.57
CA VAL A 82 2.68 -5.14 -4.43
C VAL A 82 3.49 -6.13 -5.27
N ALA A 83 3.84 -5.76 -6.51
CA ALA A 83 4.67 -6.58 -7.39
C ALA A 83 6.08 -6.83 -6.80
N VAL A 84 6.70 -5.80 -6.22
CA VAL A 84 7.97 -5.90 -5.47
C VAL A 84 7.86 -6.95 -4.37
N LEU A 85 6.87 -6.82 -3.48
CA LEU A 85 6.68 -7.78 -2.39
C LEU A 85 6.46 -9.22 -2.89
N ARG A 86 5.79 -9.39 -4.04
CA ARG A 86 5.61 -10.73 -4.62
C ARG A 86 6.91 -11.34 -5.14
N ILE A 87 7.74 -10.55 -5.82
CA ILE A 87 9.08 -10.97 -6.28
C ILE A 87 9.97 -11.34 -5.07
N LEU A 88 9.86 -10.59 -3.97
CA LEU A 88 10.65 -10.86 -2.75
C LEU A 88 10.35 -12.18 -2.07
N PHE A 89 9.10 -12.63 -2.17
CA PHE A 89 8.60 -13.78 -1.45
C PHE A 89 8.30 -14.97 -2.39
N ASP A 90 8.84 -14.95 -3.62
CA ASP A 90 8.62 -15.97 -4.66
C ASP A 90 7.14 -16.38 -4.78
N LYS A 91 6.26 -15.38 -4.80
CA LYS A 91 4.81 -15.59 -4.92
C LYS A 91 4.37 -15.56 -6.38
N ASP A 92 4.30 -16.73 -7.00
CA ASP A 92 3.92 -16.87 -8.41
C ASP A 92 2.48 -16.43 -8.72
N ASN A 93 1.56 -16.55 -7.76
CA ASN A 93 0.14 -16.23 -7.96
C ASN A 93 -0.30 -14.94 -7.25
N VAL A 94 -1.20 -14.18 -7.89
CA VAL A 94 -1.86 -13.01 -7.29
C VAL A 94 -2.90 -13.49 -6.28
N SER A 95 -2.76 -13.12 -5.02
CA SER A 95 -3.75 -13.42 -3.99
C SER A 95 -4.81 -12.31 -3.86
N GLN A 96 -5.97 -12.62 -3.27
CA GLN A 96 -6.98 -11.60 -2.95
C GLN A 96 -6.42 -10.52 -2.00
N THR A 97 -5.50 -10.90 -1.11
CA THR A 97 -4.79 -9.95 -0.23
C THR A 97 -3.96 -8.94 -1.03
N ASP A 98 -3.32 -9.38 -2.11
CA ASP A 98 -2.52 -8.50 -2.99
C ASP A 98 -3.42 -7.51 -3.73
N LEU A 99 -4.58 -7.96 -4.21
CA LEU A 99 -5.58 -7.10 -4.85
C LEU A 99 -6.15 -6.07 -3.86
N ASN A 100 -6.45 -6.52 -2.64
CA ASN A 100 -6.96 -5.64 -1.57
C ASN A 100 -5.91 -4.60 -1.17
N GLU A 101 -4.63 -4.97 -1.12
CA GLU A 101 -3.54 -4.04 -0.81
C GLU A 101 -3.32 -3.01 -1.93
N ALA A 102 -3.30 -3.45 -3.20
CA ALA A 102 -3.20 -2.54 -4.35
C ALA A 102 -4.33 -1.50 -4.36
N ALA A 103 -5.54 -1.94 -4.00
CA ALA A 103 -6.71 -1.06 -3.92
C ALA A 103 -6.67 -0.08 -2.77
N LYS A 104 -6.23 -0.50 -1.57
CA LYS A 104 -6.02 0.41 -0.44
C LYS A 104 -5.02 1.50 -0.81
N ARG A 105 -3.92 1.12 -1.49
CA ARG A 105 -2.92 2.07 -1.99
C ARG A 105 -3.51 3.02 -3.04
N ARG A 106 -4.32 2.50 -3.96
CA ARG A 106 -5.01 3.32 -4.96
C ARG A 106 -5.94 4.34 -4.31
N ILE A 107 -6.71 3.95 -3.29
CA ILE A 107 -7.58 4.84 -2.53
C ILE A 107 -6.75 5.93 -1.84
N TYR A 108 -5.62 5.59 -1.23
CA TYR A 108 -4.75 6.57 -0.56
C TYR A 108 -4.28 7.68 -1.52
N VAL A 109 -3.80 7.30 -2.71
CA VAL A 109 -3.39 8.27 -3.75
C VAL A 109 -4.57 9.15 -4.18
N LEU A 110 -5.75 8.55 -4.38
CA LEU A 110 -6.97 9.29 -4.73
C LEU A 110 -7.42 10.23 -3.61
N GLN A 111 -7.27 9.85 -2.34
CA GLN A 111 -7.58 10.71 -1.20
C GLN A 111 -6.66 11.93 -1.17
N HIS A 112 -5.36 11.75 -1.41
CA HIS A 112 -4.42 12.86 -1.47
C HIS A 112 -4.77 13.83 -2.61
N ARG A 113 -5.07 13.32 -3.81
CA ARG A 113 -5.53 14.15 -4.94
C ARG A 113 -6.87 14.85 -4.66
N LEU A 114 -7.77 14.19 -3.94
CA LEU A 114 -9.03 14.79 -3.52
C LEU A 114 -8.78 15.98 -2.60
N GLU A 115 -7.87 15.85 -1.63
CA GLU A 115 -7.48 16.96 -0.75
C GLU A 115 -6.92 18.14 -1.54
N GLU A 116 -6.03 17.89 -2.50
CA GLU A 116 -5.47 18.94 -3.36
C GLU A 116 -6.53 19.61 -4.24
N ALA A 117 -7.42 18.83 -4.88
CA ALA A 117 -8.52 19.38 -5.67
C ALA A 117 -9.49 20.22 -4.81
N LEU A 118 -9.75 19.81 -3.57
CA LEU A 118 -10.59 20.57 -2.63
C LEU A 118 -9.91 21.87 -2.18
N LYS A 119 -8.59 21.88 -1.95
CA LYS A 119 -7.82 23.09 -1.63
C LYS A 119 -7.83 24.11 -2.78
N GLN A 120 -7.88 23.62 -4.01
CA GLN A 120 -7.94 24.44 -5.24
C GLN A 120 -9.37 24.80 -5.65
N GLU A 121 -10.39 24.41 -4.87
CA GLU A 121 -11.81 24.60 -5.20
C GLU A 121 -12.24 23.96 -6.55
N ASP A 122 -11.49 22.99 -7.07
CA ASP A 122 -11.85 22.21 -8.25
C ASP A 122 -12.85 21.10 -7.88
N TYR A 123 -14.10 21.51 -7.67
CA TYR A 123 -15.18 20.60 -7.29
C TYR A 123 -15.53 19.58 -8.37
N LYS A 124 -15.26 19.88 -9.65
CA LYS A 124 -15.53 18.96 -10.76
C LYS A 124 -14.59 17.76 -10.68
N THR A 125 -13.29 18.02 -10.51
CA THR A 125 -12.30 16.97 -10.31
C THR A 125 -12.51 16.25 -8.98
N ALA A 126 -12.81 16.98 -7.90
CA ALA A 126 -13.10 16.37 -6.59
C ALA A 126 -14.27 15.37 -6.65
N ASN A 127 -15.36 15.70 -7.33
CA ASN A 127 -16.50 14.79 -7.48
C ASN A 127 -16.17 13.55 -8.31
N LYS A 128 -15.37 13.71 -9.38
CA LYS A 128 -14.88 12.56 -10.17
C LYS A 128 -14.03 11.62 -9.32
N ILE A 129 -13.12 12.16 -8.50
CA ILE A 129 -12.26 11.38 -7.61
C ILE A 129 -13.07 10.67 -6.53
N LYS A 130 -14.06 11.33 -5.91
CA LYS A 130 -14.96 10.70 -4.93
C LYS A 130 -15.69 9.50 -5.51
N LYS A 131 -16.19 9.61 -6.75
CA LYS A 131 -16.84 8.49 -7.44
C LYS A 131 -15.88 7.31 -7.63
N GLN A 132 -14.65 7.57 -8.08
CA GLN A 132 -13.62 6.53 -8.23
C GLN A 132 -13.28 5.83 -6.90
N ILE A 133 -13.20 6.57 -5.79
CA ILE A 133 -12.97 5.98 -4.46
C ILE A 133 -14.13 5.05 -4.08
N ASN A 134 -15.38 5.47 -4.30
CA ASN A 134 -16.55 4.65 -4.00
C ASN A 134 -16.60 3.39 -4.86
N ASP A 135 -16.37 3.51 -6.16
CA ASP A 135 -16.34 2.37 -7.09
C ASP A 135 -15.30 1.31 -6.67
N ILE A 136 -14.12 1.75 -6.17
CA ILE A 136 -13.08 0.84 -5.68
C ILE A 136 -13.50 0.18 -4.36
N ARG A 137 -14.12 0.94 -3.44
CA ARG A 137 -14.59 0.41 -2.15
C ARG A 137 -15.67 -0.64 -2.34
N GLU A 138 -16.66 -0.38 -3.20
CA GLU A 138 -17.75 -1.32 -3.49
C GLU A 138 -17.22 -2.63 -4.08
N ARG A 139 -16.26 -2.56 -5.01
CA ARG A 139 -15.68 -3.76 -5.64
C ARG A 139 -14.85 -4.65 -4.71
N ILE A 140 -14.37 -4.12 -3.58
CA ILE A 140 -13.28 -4.73 -2.79
C ILE A 140 -13.66 -4.95 -1.32
N LEU A 141 -14.64 -4.22 -0.78
CA LEU A 141 -15.14 -4.39 0.59
C LEU A 141 -16.44 -5.21 0.69
N GLU A 142 -17.10 -5.56 -0.43
CA GLU A 142 -18.30 -6.42 -0.46
C GLU A 142 -18.01 -7.90 -0.78
N LYS A 143 -16.73 -8.33 -0.74
CA LYS A 143 -16.32 -9.74 -0.76
C LYS A 143 -15.49 -10.08 0.47
#